data_AF-A0A7C4VYH6-F1
#
_entry.id   AF-A0A7C4VYH6-F1
#
_cell.length_a   1.000
_cell.length_b   1.000
_cell.length_c   1.000
_cell.angle_alpha   90.00
_cell.angle_beta   90.00
_cell.angle_gamma   90.00
#
_symmetry.space_group_name_H-M   'P 1'
#
loop_
_entity.id
_entity.type
_entity.pdbx_description
1 polymer ?
#
loop_
_entity_poly.entity_id
_entity_poly.type
_entity_poly.pdbx_seq_one_letter_code
_entity_poly.pdbx_strand_id
1 'polypeptide(L)'
;MVNNFKSALYKFITVILLYVFSSALIQYVMYTFIVETFKIDVSSYKIYVDVIAGLLFGYLIVYYFSEIVYWSFRSKYDHSTSAAVRSLFRLLGIGAMLATMAGAISNPTAGVALGGFIGMIVGYASQQTLGQIMAGIFILLSRPFMIGDRVEIAGVNGYIEDITALFVVISTDDGKLIYLPCNTVISSRITKYKGFRKTQENLN
;
A
#
# COMPACT_ATOMS: atom_id res chain seq x y z
N MET A 1 2.55 4.96 23.14
CA MET A 1 2.41 4.84 21.67
C MET A 1 3.09 6.00 20.93
N VAL A 2 2.79 7.25 21.27
CA VAL A 2 3.44 8.45 20.68
C VAL A 2 4.97 8.43 20.80
N ASN A 3 5.52 7.96 21.91
CA ASN A 3 6.97 7.87 22.10
C ASN A 3 7.65 6.87 21.16
N ASN A 4 6.97 5.76 20.83
CA ASN A 4 7.51 4.75 19.93
C ASN A 4 7.49 5.23 18.47
N PHE A 5 6.43 5.94 18.08
CA PHE A 5 6.37 6.61 16.78
C PHE A 5 7.50 7.65 16.63
N LYS A 6 7.67 8.53 17.62
CA LYS A 6 8.76 9.53 17.61
C LYS A 6 10.14 8.87 17.57
N SER A 7 10.34 7.77 18.30
CA SER A 7 11.58 7.01 18.28
C SER A 7 11.87 6.40 16.90
N ALA A 8 10.85 5.78 16.26
CA ALA A 8 10.99 5.24 14.91
C ALA A 8 11.31 6.35 13.89
N LEU A 9 10.64 7.49 13.99
CA LEU A 9 10.87 8.65 13.14
C LEU A 9 12.29 9.23 13.31
N TYR A 10 12.75 9.36 14.55
CA TYR A 10 14.13 9.79 14.83
C TYR A 10 15.14 8.82 14.23
N LYS A 11 15.00 7.51 14.47
CA LYS A 11 15.90 6.49 13.91
C LYS A 11 15.93 6.51 12.38
N PHE A 12 14.78 6.67 11.74
CA PHE A 12 14.69 6.80 10.29
C PHE A 12 15.46 8.01 9.76
N ILE A 13 15.24 9.19 10.36
CA ILE A 13 15.94 10.42 9.97
C ILE A 13 17.44 10.27 10.22
N THR A 14 17.84 9.75 11.37
CA THR A 14 19.25 9.52 11.70
C THR A 14 19.92 8.59 10.69
N VAL A 15 19.25 7.52 10.26
CA VAL A 15 19.79 6.60 9.25
C VAL A 15 19.93 7.26 7.89
N ILE A 16 18.97 8.10 7.48
CA ILE A 16 19.09 8.86 6.23
C ILE A 16 20.27 9.82 6.30
N LEU A 17 20.39 10.58 7.39
CA LEU A 17 21.51 11.49 7.59
C LEU A 17 22.84 10.76 7.59
N LEU A 18 22.90 9.60 8.26
CA LEU A 18 24.10 8.77 8.32
C LEU A 18 24.44 8.19 6.94
N TYR A 19 23.45 7.75 6.16
CA TYR A 19 23.65 7.32 4.78
C TYR A 19 24.24 8.44 3.92
N VAL A 20 23.60 9.61 3.92
CA VAL A 20 24.04 10.76 3.11
C VAL A 20 25.47 11.16 3.51
N PHE A 21 25.73 11.30 4.81
CA PHE A 21 27.04 11.66 5.32
C PHE A 21 28.10 10.60 4.98
N SER A 22 27.82 9.32 5.24
CA SER A 22 28.73 8.22 4.90
C SER A 22 28.99 8.15 3.40
N SER A 23 27.97 8.28 2.54
CA SER A 23 28.16 8.29 1.09
C SER A 23 29.03 9.44 0.61
N ALA A 24 28.82 10.65 1.15
CA ALA A 24 29.59 11.83 0.80
C ALA A 24 31.04 11.71 1.26
N LEU A 25 31.25 11.21 2.49
CA LEU A 25 32.58 10.97 3.05
C LEU A 25 33.33 9.92 2.25
N ILE A 26 32.68 8.80 1.90
CA ILE A 26 33.26 7.74 1.09
C ILE A 26 33.69 8.28 -0.27
N GLN A 27 32.82 9.05 -0.94
CA GLN A 27 33.14 9.63 -2.25
C GLN A 27 34.29 10.65 -2.15
N TYR A 28 34.30 11.50 -1.13
CA TYR A 28 35.37 12.47 -0.89
C TYR A 28 36.72 11.77 -0.67
N VAL A 29 36.76 10.77 0.23
CA VAL A 29 37.98 10.00 0.51
C VAL A 29 38.42 9.25 -0.74
N MET A 30 37.51 8.61 -1.46
CA MET A 30 37.84 7.86 -2.67
C MET A 30 38.45 8.76 -3.76
N TYR A 31 37.89 9.96 -3.96
CA TYR A 31 38.41 10.92 -4.94
C TYR A 31 39.77 11.50 -4.51
N THR A 32 39.84 12.13 -3.33
CA THR A 32 41.04 12.84 -2.91
C THR A 32 42.18 11.89 -2.54
N PHE A 33 41.91 10.84 -1.77
CA PHE A 33 42.99 9.98 -1.27
C PHE A 33 43.53 9.04 -2.35
N ILE A 34 42.67 8.36 -3.12
CA ILE A 34 43.13 7.31 -4.04
C ILE A 34 43.63 7.90 -5.37
N VAL A 35 42.91 8.88 -5.94
CA VAL A 35 43.30 9.45 -7.24
C VAL A 35 44.55 10.31 -7.11
N GLU A 36 44.66 11.16 -6.08
CA GLU A 36 45.84 12.02 -5.94
C GLU A 36 47.07 11.25 -5.45
N THR A 37 46.92 10.27 -4.56
CA THR A 37 48.07 9.54 -3.99
C THR A 37 48.56 8.41 -4.90
N PHE A 38 47.65 7.64 -5.49
CA PHE A 38 47.99 6.43 -6.25
C PHE A 38 47.85 6.59 -7.77
N LYS A 39 47.25 7.69 -8.25
CA LYS A 39 46.97 7.94 -9.68
C LYS A 39 46.20 6.81 -10.38
N ILE A 40 45.45 6.03 -9.61
CA ILE A 40 44.57 4.97 -10.11
C ILE A 40 43.22 5.60 -10.43
N ASP A 41 42.67 5.32 -11.61
CA ASP A 41 41.30 5.71 -11.93
C ASP A 41 40.30 4.85 -11.14
N VAL A 42 39.61 5.49 -10.19
CA VAL A 42 38.61 4.86 -9.32
C VAL A 42 37.18 4.98 -9.85
N SER A 43 36.99 5.63 -11.00
CA SER A 43 35.66 5.91 -11.54
C SER A 43 34.84 4.63 -11.76
N SER A 44 35.49 3.55 -12.19
CA SER A 44 34.85 2.24 -12.38
C SER A 44 34.48 1.54 -11.06
N TYR A 45 35.10 1.90 -9.93
CA TYR A 45 34.83 1.27 -8.63
C TYR A 45 33.71 1.95 -7.84
N LYS A 46 33.43 3.22 -8.14
CA LYS A 46 32.37 4.02 -7.48
C LYS A 46 31.03 3.30 -7.40
N ILE A 47 30.63 2.67 -8.50
CA ILE A 47 29.36 1.93 -8.63
C ILE A 47 29.21 0.82 -7.60
N TYR A 48 30.25 0.02 -7.37
CA TYR A 48 30.21 -1.08 -6.40
C TYR A 48 30.12 -0.57 -4.97
N VAL A 49 30.85 0.51 -4.68
CA VAL A 49 30.83 1.16 -3.37
C VAL A 49 29.45 1.75 -3.08
N ASP A 50 28.86 2.46 -4.04
CA ASP A 50 27.51 3.03 -3.91
C ASP A 50 26.44 1.94 -3.77
N VAL A 51 26.57 0.81 -4.47
CA VAL A 51 25.64 -0.33 -4.36
C VAL A 51 25.75 -1.00 -2.99
N ILE A 52 26.95 -1.24 -2.48
CA ILE A 52 27.15 -1.86 -1.16
C ILE A 52 26.58 -0.93 -0.06
N ALA A 53 26.90 0.36 -0.12
CA ALA A 53 26.32 1.34 0.78
C ALA A 53 24.79 1.40 0.64
N GLY A 54 24.29 1.42 -0.60
CA GLY A 54 22.87 1.43 -0.92
C GLY A 54 22.11 0.21 -0.40
N LEU A 55 22.70 -0.99 -0.43
CA LEU A 55 22.09 -2.20 0.14
C LEU A 55 22.05 -2.15 1.67
N LEU A 56 23.16 -1.78 2.30
CA LEU A 56 23.25 -1.70 3.76
C LEU A 56 22.30 -0.64 4.32
N PHE A 57 22.39 0.59 3.80
CA PHE A 57 21.55 1.69 4.26
C PHE A 57 20.13 1.59 3.75
N GLY A 58 19.92 1.13 2.51
CA GLY A 58 18.59 0.91 1.94
C GLY A 58 17.77 -0.07 2.78
N TYR A 59 18.38 -1.16 3.22
CA TYR A 59 17.71 -2.11 4.13
C TYR A 59 17.29 -1.44 5.45
N LEU A 60 18.18 -0.65 6.07
CA LEU A 60 17.87 0.08 7.30
C LEU A 60 16.78 1.12 7.11
N ILE A 61 16.83 1.87 6.00
CA ILE A 61 15.82 2.88 5.63
C ILE A 61 14.45 2.19 5.50
N VAL A 62 14.36 1.10 4.73
CA VAL A 62 13.11 0.33 4.58
C VAL A 62 12.63 -0.23 5.90
N TYR A 63 13.54 -0.75 6.74
CA TYR A 63 13.21 -1.28 8.06
C TYR A 63 12.58 -0.20 8.95
N TYR A 64 13.25 0.94 9.14
CA TYR A 64 12.75 2.00 10.01
C TYR A 64 11.52 2.70 9.44
N PHE A 65 11.43 2.84 8.11
CA PHE A 65 10.21 3.32 7.46
C PHE A 65 9.02 2.39 7.76
N SER A 66 9.21 1.07 7.63
CA SER A 66 8.16 0.10 7.95
C SER A 66 7.71 0.17 9.42
N GLU A 67 8.62 0.49 10.35
CA GLU A 67 8.30 0.72 11.76
C GLU A 67 7.50 2.01 11.98
N ILE A 68 7.82 3.10 11.27
CA ILE A 68 6.99 4.32 11.31
C ILE A 68 5.56 4.00 10.90
N VAL A 69 5.40 3.26 9.79
CA VAL A 69 4.07 2.84 9.31
C VAL A 69 3.36 1.98 10.35
N TYR A 70 4.05 1.02 10.97
CA TYR A 70 3.49 0.18 12.02
C TYR A 70 2.95 1.01 13.19
N TRP A 71 3.74 1.94 13.72
CA TRP A 71 3.32 2.77 14.85
C TRP A 71 2.20 3.75 14.50
N SER A 72 2.15 4.22 13.25
CA SER A 72 1.03 5.01 12.72
C SER A 72 -0.28 4.20 12.73
N PHE A 73 -0.26 2.97 12.19
CA PHE A 73 -1.45 2.12 12.13
C PHE A 73 -1.86 1.60 13.51
N ARG A 74 -0.88 1.30 14.38
CA ARG A 74 -1.15 0.81 15.73
C ARG A 74 -1.95 1.77 16.60
N SER A 75 -1.96 3.06 16.24
CA SER A 75 -2.78 4.10 16.88
C SER A 75 -4.29 3.82 16.78
N LYS A 76 -4.73 3.22 15.66
CA LYS A 76 -6.15 2.99 15.36
C LYS A 76 -6.53 1.52 15.21
N TYR A 77 -5.58 0.67 14.84
CA TYR A 77 -5.81 -0.74 14.53
C TYR A 77 -5.12 -1.68 15.52
N ASP A 78 -5.57 -2.92 15.52
CA ASP A 78 -5.02 -3.99 16.33
C ASP A 78 -3.61 -4.39 15.85
N HIS A 79 -2.96 -5.27 16.62
CA HIS A 79 -1.59 -5.69 16.30
C HIS A 79 -1.51 -6.46 14.98
N SER A 80 -2.48 -7.31 14.66
CA SER A 80 -2.42 -8.16 13.47
C SER A 80 -2.53 -7.33 12.19
N THR A 81 -3.49 -6.40 12.13
CA THR A 81 -3.64 -5.47 10.99
C THR A 81 -2.40 -4.60 10.83
N SER A 82 -1.88 -4.05 11.94
CA SER A 82 -0.69 -3.18 11.91
C SER A 82 0.55 -3.95 11.43
N ALA A 83 0.71 -5.21 11.86
CA ALA A 83 1.80 -6.08 11.43
C ALA A 83 1.69 -6.45 9.95
N ALA A 84 0.47 -6.72 9.44
CA ALA A 84 0.24 -6.99 8.03
C ALA A 84 0.64 -5.78 7.17
N VAL A 85 0.19 -4.57 7.56
CA VAL A 85 0.56 -3.32 6.86
C VAL A 85 2.07 -3.09 6.89
N ARG A 86 2.73 -3.32 8.03
CA ARG A 86 4.20 -3.25 8.12
C ARG A 86 4.89 -4.17 7.12
N SER A 87 4.45 -5.43 7.03
CA SER A 87 5.02 -6.42 6.12
C SER A 87 4.82 -6.01 4.65
N LEU A 88 3.65 -5.46 4.30
CA LEU A 88 3.39 -4.95 2.95
C LEU A 88 4.36 -3.82 2.58
N PHE A 89 4.50 -2.79 3.42
CA PHE A 89 5.42 -1.69 3.15
C PHE A 89 6.89 -2.13 3.14
N ARG A 90 7.26 -3.13 3.95
CA ARG A 90 8.59 -3.72 3.92
C ARG A 90 8.87 -4.45 2.61
N LEU A 91 7.91 -5.24 2.12
CA LEU A 91 8.03 -5.94 0.83
C LEU A 91 8.17 -4.96 -0.33
N LEU A 92 7.31 -3.93 -0.38
CA LEU A 92 7.36 -2.88 -1.41
C LEU A 92 8.68 -2.11 -1.35
N GLY A 93 9.15 -1.76 -0.15
CA GLY A 93 10.42 -1.07 0.06
C GLY A 93 11.62 -1.89 -0.41
N ILE A 94 11.65 -3.20 -0.12
CA ILE A 94 12.70 -4.10 -0.62
C ILE A 94 12.66 -4.18 -2.15
N GLY A 95 11.47 -4.31 -2.75
CA GLY A 95 11.32 -4.31 -4.20
C GLY A 95 11.85 -3.03 -4.86
N ALA A 96 11.49 -1.87 -4.30
CA ALA A 96 12.00 -0.58 -4.76
C ALA A 96 13.53 -0.47 -4.61
N MET A 97 14.08 -0.93 -3.49
CA MET A 97 15.53 -0.97 -3.26
C MET A 97 16.25 -1.84 -4.30
N LEU A 98 15.73 -3.05 -4.60
CA LEU A 98 16.34 -3.92 -5.60
C LEU A 98 16.27 -3.31 -7.01
N ALA A 99 15.16 -2.65 -7.34
CA ALA A 99 15.02 -1.96 -8.62
C ALA A 99 16.04 -0.82 -8.79
N THR A 100 16.28 -0.02 -7.74
CA THR A 100 17.30 1.05 -7.80
C THR A 100 18.71 0.48 -7.90
N MET A 101 19.02 -0.61 -7.20
CA MET A 101 20.35 -1.25 -7.28
C MET A 101 20.61 -1.86 -8.66
N ALA A 102 19.61 -2.51 -9.26
CA ALA A 102 19.75 -3.02 -10.61
C ALA A 102 19.97 -1.89 -11.63
N GLY A 103 19.26 -0.77 -11.46
CA GLY A 103 19.48 0.44 -12.25
C GLY A 103 20.89 1.01 -12.11
N ALA A 104 21.44 0.98 -10.90
CA ALA A 104 22.79 1.43 -10.61
C ALA A 104 23.85 0.53 -11.28
N ILE A 105 23.71 -0.80 -11.21
CA ILE A 105 24.71 -1.76 -11.70
C ILE A 105 24.76 -1.85 -13.23
N SER A 106 23.61 -2.01 -13.89
CA SER A 106 23.58 -2.30 -15.34
C SER A 106 23.35 -1.06 -16.18
N ASN A 107 22.23 -0.37 -15.95
CA ASN A 107 21.85 0.90 -16.58
C ASN A 107 20.50 1.36 -16.00
N PRO A 108 20.17 2.66 -16.08
CA PRO A 108 18.90 3.18 -15.58
C PRO A 108 17.67 2.47 -16.17
N THR A 109 17.73 2.03 -17.43
CA THR A 109 16.63 1.32 -18.10
C THR A 109 16.29 0.00 -17.43
N ALA A 110 17.28 -0.76 -16.97
CA ALA A 110 17.08 -2.03 -16.26
C ALA A 110 16.41 -1.81 -14.90
N GLY A 111 16.78 -0.75 -14.17
CA GLY A 111 16.14 -0.40 -12.92
C GLY A 111 14.68 -0.01 -13.11
N VAL A 112 14.39 0.79 -14.14
CA VAL A 112 13.01 1.14 -14.53
C VAL A 112 12.23 -0.10 -14.96
N ALA A 113 12.84 -1.01 -15.72
CA ALA A 113 12.19 -2.25 -16.16
C ALA A 113 11.81 -3.14 -14.98
N LEU A 114 12.72 -3.34 -14.02
CA LEU A 114 12.45 -4.14 -12.82
C LEU A 114 11.43 -3.45 -11.90
N GLY A 115 11.56 -2.14 -11.68
CA GLY A 115 10.57 -1.38 -10.92
C GLY A 115 9.19 -1.43 -11.56
N GLY A 116 9.12 -1.32 -12.89
CA GLY A 116 7.89 -1.45 -13.67
C GLY A 116 7.27 -2.85 -13.56
N PHE A 117 8.09 -3.90 -13.63
CA PHE A 117 7.63 -5.28 -13.45
C PHE A 117 7.08 -5.53 -12.03
N ILE A 118 7.78 -5.06 -11.00
CA ILE A 118 7.29 -5.15 -9.61
C ILE A 118 5.98 -4.38 -9.46
N GLY A 119 5.90 -3.17 -10.01
CA GLY A 119 4.68 -2.36 -10.02
C GLY A 119 3.52 -3.07 -10.72
N MET A 120 3.77 -3.72 -11.85
CA MET A 120 2.78 -4.51 -12.59
C MET A 120 2.25 -5.67 -11.74
N ILE A 121 3.12 -6.44 -11.09
CA ILE A 121 2.71 -7.56 -10.22
C ILE A 121 1.85 -7.05 -9.06
N VAL A 122 2.29 -5.97 -8.39
CA VAL A 122 1.54 -5.37 -7.26
C VAL A 122 0.18 -4.85 -7.73
N GLY A 123 0.13 -4.21 -8.89
CA GLY A 123 -1.10 -3.73 -9.52
C GLY A 123 -2.05 -4.88 -9.86
N TYR A 124 -1.53 -5.95 -10.46
CA TYR A 124 -2.31 -7.14 -10.80
C TYR A 124 -2.88 -7.82 -9.54
N ALA A 125 -2.07 -7.98 -8.49
CA ALA A 125 -2.51 -8.52 -7.21
C ALA A 125 -3.59 -7.66 -6.53
N SER A 126 -3.55 -6.34 -6.75
CA SER A 126 -4.52 -5.39 -6.15
C SER A 126 -5.76 -5.16 -7.01
N GLN A 127 -5.80 -5.70 -8.25
CA GLN A 127 -6.82 -5.38 -9.25
C GLN A 127 -8.23 -5.67 -8.76
N GLN A 128 -8.46 -6.83 -8.13
CA GLN A 128 -9.78 -7.24 -7.68
C GLN A 128 -10.33 -6.29 -6.61
N THR A 129 -9.53 -5.97 -5.60
CA THR A 129 -9.92 -5.07 -4.50
C THR A 129 -10.20 -3.66 -5.01
N LEU A 130 -9.35 -3.13 -5.89
CA LEU A 130 -9.59 -1.83 -6.51
C LEU A 130 -10.88 -1.82 -7.34
N GLY A 131 -11.15 -2.90 -8.09
CA GLY A 131 -12.42 -3.08 -8.80
C GLY A 131 -13.62 -2.95 -7.87
N GLN A 132 -13.59 -3.61 -6.71
CA GLN A 132 -14.67 -3.52 -5.71
C GLN A 132 -14.92 -2.09 -5.24
N ILE A 133 -13.85 -1.35 -4.93
CA ILE A 133 -13.94 0.06 -4.50
C ILE A 133 -14.57 0.91 -5.60
N MET A 134 -14.14 0.71 -6.86
CA MET A 134 -14.71 1.43 -8.00
C MET A 134 -16.21 1.12 -8.18
N ALA A 135 -16.60 -0.15 -8.01
CA ALA A 135 -18.00 -0.55 -8.05
C ALA A 135 -18.82 0.09 -6.91
N GLY A 136 -18.28 0.13 -5.69
CA GLY A 136 -18.92 0.78 -4.55
C GLY A 136 -19.14 2.29 -4.79
N ILE A 137 -18.10 2.99 -5.26
CA ILE A 137 -18.20 4.41 -5.64
C ILE A 137 -19.25 4.60 -6.74
N PHE A 138 -19.26 3.74 -7.76
CA PHE A 138 -20.24 3.81 -8.85
C PHE A 138 -21.68 3.64 -8.34
N ILE A 139 -21.93 2.69 -7.42
CA ILE A 139 -23.26 2.50 -6.80
C ILE A 139 -23.68 3.77 -6.04
N LEU A 140 -22.76 4.36 -5.26
CA LEU A 140 -23.04 5.58 -4.48
C LEU A 140 -23.35 6.80 -5.36
N LEU A 141 -22.73 6.89 -6.54
CA LEU A 141 -22.94 7.96 -7.51
C LEU A 141 -24.20 7.76 -8.34
N SER A 142 -24.40 6.57 -8.91
CA SER A 142 -25.55 6.26 -9.77
C SER A 142 -26.85 6.05 -8.97
N ARG A 143 -26.75 5.74 -7.67
CA ARG A 143 -27.85 5.55 -6.72
C ARG A 143 -29.02 4.70 -7.28
N PRO A 144 -28.78 3.50 -7.83
CA PRO A 144 -29.85 2.64 -8.34
C PRO A 144 -30.81 2.21 -7.22
N PHE A 145 -30.32 2.18 -5.98
CA PHE A 145 -31.06 1.98 -4.75
C PHE A 145 -30.39 2.78 -3.62
N MET A 146 -31.09 2.91 -2.49
CA MET A 146 -30.60 3.58 -1.29
C MET A 146 -30.80 2.69 -0.07
N ILE A 147 -30.14 3.03 1.04
CA ILE A 147 -30.37 2.41 2.35
C ILE A 147 -31.86 2.49 2.70
N GLY A 148 -32.39 1.35 3.14
CA GLY A 148 -33.80 1.13 3.46
C GLY A 148 -34.65 0.62 2.31
N ASP A 149 -34.19 0.67 1.05
CA ASP A 149 -34.95 0.12 -0.08
C ASP A 149 -34.97 -1.42 -0.05
N ARG A 150 -36.11 -2.04 -0.37
CA ARG A 150 -36.20 -3.48 -0.62
C ARG A 150 -35.74 -3.80 -2.04
N VAL A 151 -34.79 -4.72 -2.16
CA VAL A 151 -34.19 -5.13 -3.43
C VAL A 151 -34.05 -6.64 -3.52
N GLU A 152 -33.93 -7.14 -4.75
CA GLU A 152 -33.44 -8.47 -5.07
C GLU A 152 -32.22 -8.34 -5.99
N ILE A 153 -31.07 -8.80 -5.52
CA ILE A 153 -29.78 -8.70 -6.23
C ILE A 153 -29.05 -10.03 -6.10
N ALA A 154 -28.58 -10.59 -7.22
CA ALA A 154 -27.86 -11.87 -7.25
C ALA A 154 -28.61 -13.03 -6.55
N GLY A 155 -29.95 -13.03 -6.60
CA GLY A 155 -30.81 -14.02 -5.94
C GLY A 155 -31.01 -13.80 -4.43
N VAL A 156 -30.49 -12.71 -3.86
CA VAL A 156 -30.70 -12.31 -2.47
C VAL A 156 -31.80 -11.25 -2.41
N ASN A 157 -32.89 -11.54 -1.69
CA ASN A 157 -33.98 -10.60 -1.44
C ASN A 157 -33.92 -10.07 0.00
N GLY A 158 -34.06 -8.76 0.16
CA GLY A 158 -34.08 -8.13 1.47
C GLY A 158 -34.03 -6.61 1.41
N TYR A 159 -33.77 -5.99 2.54
CA TYR A 159 -33.61 -4.54 2.67
C TYR A 159 -32.13 -4.16 2.67
N ILE A 160 -31.77 -3.10 1.94
CA ILE A 160 -30.42 -2.53 2.01
C ILE A 160 -30.24 -1.92 3.39
N GLU A 161 -29.28 -2.45 4.14
CA GLU A 161 -28.93 -1.96 5.48
C GLU A 161 -27.79 -0.95 5.42
N ASP A 162 -26.76 -1.25 4.63
CA ASP A 162 -25.60 -0.37 4.47
C ASP A 162 -24.95 -0.52 3.09
N ILE A 163 -24.24 0.53 2.67
CA ILE A 163 -23.46 0.56 1.43
C ILE A 163 -22.06 1.05 1.79
N THR A 164 -21.12 0.09 1.88
CA THR A 164 -19.71 0.38 2.13
C THR A 164 -18.93 0.50 0.82
N ALA A 165 -17.65 0.85 0.89
CA ALA A 165 -16.79 0.91 -0.29
C ALA A 165 -16.64 -0.44 -1.02
N LEU A 166 -16.74 -1.56 -0.29
CA LEU A 166 -16.45 -2.90 -0.84
C LEU A 166 -17.68 -3.82 -0.91
N PHE A 167 -18.67 -3.57 -0.05
CA PHE A 167 -19.83 -4.44 0.12
C PHE A 167 -21.12 -3.64 0.24
N VAL A 168 -22.20 -4.20 -0.29
CA VAL A 168 -23.57 -3.83 0.02
C VAL A 168 -24.10 -4.85 1.05
N VAL A 169 -24.65 -4.35 2.15
CA VAL A 169 -25.20 -5.18 3.23
C VAL A 169 -26.70 -5.28 3.04
N ILE A 170 -27.20 -6.51 2.93
CA ILE A 170 -28.62 -6.81 2.76
C ILE A 170 -29.10 -7.59 3.99
N SER A 171 -30.10 -7.04 4.69
CA SER A 171 -30.84 -7.77 5.71
C SER A 171 -31.97 -8.54 5.06
N THR A 172 -31.94 -9.87 5.13
CA THR A 172 -33.03 -10.72 4.65
C THR A 172 -34.20 -10.71 5.63
N ASP A 173 -35.37 -11.16 5.17
CA ASP A 173 -36.56 -11.31 6.04
C ASP A 173 -36.32 -12.33 7.18
N ASP A 174 -35.46 -13.34 6.95
CA ASP A 174 -35.05 -14.33 7.96
C ASP A 174 -34.05 -13.78 9.01
N GLY A 175 -33.76 -12.47 9.01
CA GLY A 175 -32.86 -11.83 9.99
C GLY A 175 -31.36 -12.08 9.76
N LYS A 176 -30.95 -12.49 8.55
CA LYS A 176 -29.53 -12.67 8.20
C LYS A 176 -28.97 -11.40 7.54
N LEU A 177 -27.72 -11.08 7.87
CA LEU A 177 -26.93 -10.05 7.17
C LEU A 177 -26.09 -10.69 6.08
N ILE A 178 -26.32 -10.30 4.83
CA ILE A 178 -25.58 -10.78 3.67
C ILE A 178 -24.71 -9.64 3.14
N TYR A 179 -23.41 -9.90 3.09
CA TYR A 179 -22.41 -8.98 2.54
C TYR A 179 -22.16 -9.32 1.08
N LEU A 180 -22.78 -8.57 0.17
CA LEU A 180 -22.62 -8.78 -1.26
C LEU A 180 -21.50 -7.88 -1.79
N PRO A 181 -20.44 -8.43 -2.42
CA PRO A 181 -19.37 -7.61 -2.97
C PRO A 181 -19.89 -6.66 -4.04
N CYS A 182 -19.44 -5.40 -4.05
CA CYS A 182 -19.97 -4.38 -4.95
C CYS A 182 -19.82 -4.75 -6.44
N ASN A 183 -18.75 -5.42 -6.84
CA ASN A 183 -18.57 -5.97 -8.20
C ASN A 183 -19.68 -6.95 -8.58
N THR A 184 -20.10 -7.80 -7.64
CA THR A 184 -21.20 -8.74 -7.85
C THR A 184 -22.54 -8.00 -7.97
N VAL A 185 -22.72 -6.93 -7.21
CA VAL A 185 -23.93 -6.09 -7.28
C VAL A 185 -24.08 -5.45 -8.65
N ILE A 186 -23.03 -4.80 -9.16
CA ILE A 186 -23.09 -4.09 -10.45
C ILE A 186 -23.17 -5.03 -11.66
N SER A 187 -22.68 -6.26 -11.53
CA SER A 187 -22.74 -7.26 -12.61
C SER A 187 -24.02 -8.08 -12.61
N SER A 188 -24.84 -7.95 -11.55
CA SER A 188 -26.10 -8.68 -11.39
C SER A 188 -27.30 -7.85 -11.84
N ARG A 189 -28.41 -8.52 -12.16
CA ARG A 189 -29.71 -7.86 -12.29
C ARG A 189 -30.13 -7.30 -10.93
N ILE A 190 -30.49 -6.01 -10.91
CA ILE A 190 -31.00 -5.31 -9.73
C ILE A 190 -32.51 -5.13 -9.88
N THR A 191 -33.28 -5.76 -9.00
CA THR A 191 -34.74 -5.54 -8.91
C THR A 191 -35.03 -4.71 -7.67
N LYS A 192 -35.63 -3.53 -7.83
CA LYS A 192 -36.08 -2.67 -6.72
C LYS A 192 -37.59 -2.68 -6.62
N TYR A 193 -38.12 -2.97 -5.43
CA TYR A 193 -39.57 -2.97 -5.19
C TYR A 193 -40.05 -1.56 -4.82
N LYS A 194 -41.07 -1.05 -5.53
CA LYS A 194 -41.67 0.26 -5.25
C LYS A 194 -42.57 0.17 -4.01
N GLY A 195 -42.52 1.17 -3.12
CA GLY A 195 -43.38 1.27 -1.93
C GLY A 195 -42.91 0.50 -0.70
N PHE A 196 -41.84 -0.29 -0.78
CA PHE A 196 -41.27 -1.03 0.35
C PHE A 196 -39.94 -0.41 0.77
N ARG A 197 -40.00 0.61 1.64
CA ARG A 197 -38.82 1.26 2.21
C ARG A 197 -38.91 1.27 3.73
N LYS A 198 -37.89 0.76 4.42
CA LYS A 198 -37.76 0.97 5.87
C LYS A 198 -37.26 2.39 6.13
N THR A 199 -38.04 3.18 6.85
CA THR A 199 -37.63 4.48 7.40
C THR A 199 -36.78 4.25 8.65
N GLN A 200 -35.80 5.12 8.92
CA GLN A 200 -34.86 4.94 10.05
C GLN A 200 -35.53 4.85 11.43
N GLU A 201 -36.79 5.25 11.59
CA GLU A 201 -37.58 5.04 12.81
C GLU A 201 -37.80 3.57 13.20
N ASN A 202 -37.72 2.63 12.25
CA ASN A 202 -37.96 1.19 12.50
C ASN A 202 -36.66 0.36 12.59
N LEU A 203 -35.49 1.01 12.69
CA LEU A 203 -34.17 0.36 12.76
C LEU A 203 -33.54 0.43 14.17
N ASN A 204 -34.25 0.98 15.16
CA ASN A 204 -33.84 1.05 16.57
C ASN A 204 -34.79 0.24 17.46
#